data_AF-A0A1S4DTV0-F1
#
_entry.id   AF-A0A1S4DTV0-F1
#
_cell.length_a   1.000
_cell.length_b   1.000
_cell.length_c   1.000
_cell.angle_alpha   90.00
_cell.angle_beta   90.00
_cell.angle_gamma   90.00
#
_symmetry.space_group_name_H-M   'P 1'
#
loop_
_entity.id
_entity.type
_entity.pdbx_description
1 polymer ?
#
loop_
_entity_poly.entity_id
_entity_poly.type
_entity_poly.pdbx_seq_one_letter_code
_entity_poly.pdbx_strand_id
1 'polypeptide(L)'
;MANVIVAAIWNWRLPLPNDPNQLHELDLQNYSKNGTFKIDSTPSLRFLNKAAIRRVSSDPWRICTVTEVEETKQMVRMIPIMVCSFIPSAMVAQTHTLFIKQGTTLNRSIGSHFKVPPASLYAFVTISMLLTILIYDRIFLKIMQRVTKNPRGITMLQRMGIGMICHVLVMTVASQVEKHRLHIAAKYGSSAHEQKELPLTIFILLPQFILTGVADAFLLIANNEFFYDQAPENMKSLGSSYFTTSLGIGNFLSTFILSKVSEITKRQGNGWILNNLNASHLNYFYALLAVMSSVNFFLFLLISKFYVYKAEVSDSIQVLTDELKKKKSKA
;
A
#
# COMPACT_ATOMS: atom_id res chain seq x y z
N MET A 1 16.45 3.76 -14.08
CA MET A 1 15.14 4.47 -14.04
C MET A 1 15.24 5.95 -14.39
N ALA A 2 15.93 6.79 -13.61
CA ALA A 2 16.00 8.24 -13.87
C ALA A 2 16.57 8.56 -15.27
N ASN A 3 17.67 7.90 -15.65
CA ASN A 3 18.26 8.01 -16.97
C ASN A 3 17.27 7.72 -18.10
N VAL A 4 16.48 6.64 -17.98
CA VAL A 4 15.44 6.26 -18.95
C VAL A 4 14.38 7.35 -19.08
N ILE A 5 13.90 7.91 -17.96
CA ILE A 5 12.87 8.96 -17.97
C ILE A 5 13.43 10.23 -18.64
N VAL A 6 14.64 10.64 -18.28
CA VAL A 6 15.30 11.83 -18.85
C VAL A 6 15.58 11.64 -20.34
N ALA A 7 16.14 10.49 -20.74
CA ALA A 7 16.42 10.17 -22.13
C ALA A 7 15.13 10.11 -22.98
N ALA A 8 14.04 9.55 -22.46
CA ALA A 8 12.75 9.53 -23.14
C ALA A 8 12.18 10.95 -23.35
N ILE A 9 12.33 11.84 -22.37
CA ILE A 9 11.90 13.25 -22.47
C ILE A 9 12.79 14.02 -23.46
N TRP A 10 14.10 13.81 -23.45
CA TRP A 10 14.99 14.44 -24.44
C TRP A 10 14.73 13.95 -25.86
N ASN A 11 14.39 12.67 -26.01
CA ASN A 11 14.10 12.06 -27.31
C ASN A 11 12.63 12.17 -27.71
N TRP A 12 11.81 12.97 -27.02
CA TRP A 12 10.35 12.96 -27.21
C TRP A 12 9.92 13.32 -28.65
N ARG A 13 10.66 14.20 -29.33
CA ARG A 13 10.38 14.63 -30.72
C ARG A 13 10.82 13.64 -31.79
N LEU A 14 11.59 12.61 -31.46
CA LEU A 14 12.10 11.66 -32.46
C LEU A 14 11.03 10.64 -32.87
N PRO A 15 10.98 10.22 -34.14
CA PRO A 15 10.13 9.11 -34.55
C PRO A 15 10.61 7.83 -33.88
N LEU A 16 9.67 7.07 -33.30
CA LEU A 16 9.99 5.77 -32.72
C LEU A 16 10.06 4.73 -33.86
N PRO A 17 11.16 3.98 -34.01
CA PRO A 17 11.23 2.89 -34.98
C PRO A 17 10.10 1.87 -34.80
N ASN A 18 9.57 1.35 -35.91
CA ASN A 18 8.57 0.28 -35.88
C ASN A 18 9.20 -1.10 -35.61
N ASP A 19 10.47 -1.28 -35.94
CA ASP A 19 11.20 -2.54 -35.73
C ASP A 19 12.00 -2.47 -34.41
N PRO A 20 11.72 -3.34 -33.41
CA PRO A 20 12.45 -3.38 -32.14
C PRO A 20 13.95 -3.59 -32.30
N ASN A 21 14.38 -4.21 -33.41
CA ASN A 21 15.80 -4.47 -33.69
C ASN A 21 16.61 -3.18 -33.95
N GLN A 22 15.95 -2.06 -34.23
CA GLN A 22 16.58 -0.75 -34.42
C GLN A 22 16.82 -0.01 -33.11
N LEU A 23 16.35 -0.55 -31.98
CA LEU A 23 16.62 0.00 -30.65
C LEU A 23 18.00 -0.42 -30.15
N HIS A 24 18.54 0.38 -29.22
CA HIS A 24 19.83 0.14 -28.59
C HIS A 24 19.72 -1.00 -27.56
N GLU A 25 20.52 -2.03 -27.73
CA GLU A 25 20.58 -3.19 -26.83
C GLU A 25 22.01 -3.75 -26.86
N LEU A 26 22.45 -4.34 -25.75
CA LEU A 26 23.74 -5.02 -25.63
C LEU A 26 23.66 -6.49 -26.11
N ASP A 27 24.82 -7.07 -26.40
CA ASP A 27 24.91 -8.50 -26.72
C ASP A 27 24.62 -9.38 -25.50
N LEU A 28 24.02 -10.56 -25.74
CA LEU A 28 23.68 -11.56 -24.72
C LEU A 28 24.85 -11.95 -23.81
N GLN A 29 26.09 -11.95 -24.33
CA GLN A 29 27.28 -12.27 -23.54
C GLN A 29 27.56 -11.26 -22.43
N ASN A 30 27.19 -9.98 -22.61
CA ASN A 30 27.37 -8.96 -21.58
C ASN A 30 26.36 -9.13 -20.44
N TYR A 31 25.14 -9.56 -20.75
CA TYR A 31 24.12 -9.88 -19.74
C TYR A 31 24.52 -11.12 -18.92
N SER A 32 24.97 -12.19 -19.57
CA SER A 32 25.42 -13.41 -18.87
C SER A 32 26.62 -13.18 -17.94
N LYS A 33 27.55 -12.28 -18.30
CA LYS A 33 28.69 -11.91 -17.43
C LYS A 33 28.25 -11.17 -16.16
N ASN A 34 27.19 -10.37 -16.26
CA ASN A 34 26.67 -9.57 -15.15
C ASN A 34 25.57 -10.29 -14.36
N GLY A 35 25.22 -11.53 -14.74
CA GLY A 35 24.12 -12.28 -14.13
C GLY A 35 22.74 -11.66 -14.40
N THR A 36 22.62 -10.82 -15.42
CA THR A 36 21.37 -10.16 -15.82
C THR A 36 20.76 -10.84 -17.05
N PHE A 37 19.48 -10.57 -17.30
CA PHE A 37 18.74 -11.14 -18.43
C PHE A 37 18.24 -10.05 -19.35
N LYS A 38 18.32 -10.31 -20.66
CA LYS A 38 17.74 -9.42 -21.67
C LYS A 38 16.21 -9.47 -21.58
N ILE A 39 15.57 -8.31 -21.65
CA ILE A 39 14.10 -8.19 -21.66
C ILE A 39 13.66 -7.62 -23.01
N ASP A 40 12.78 -8.35 -23.70
CA ASP A 40 12.27 -7.94 -25.00
C ASP A 40 11.29 -6.77 -24.90
N SER A 41 11.28 -5.91 -25.93
CA SER A 41 10.46 -4.70 -25.92
C SER A 41 8.95 -5.02 -25.94
N THR A 42 8.19 -4.33 -25.09
CA THR A 42 6.74 -4.45 -25.01
C THR A 42 6.02 -3.24 -25.63
N PRO A 43 4.81 -3.42 -26.19
CA PRO A 43 4.03 -2.32 -26.77
C PRO A 43 3.44 -1.38 -25.73
N SER A 44 3.51 -1.71 -24.43
CA SER A 44 3.07 -0.83 -23.36
C SER A 44 4.01 0.37 -23.17
N LEU A 45 3.48 1.51 -22.73
CA LEU A 45 4.27 2.70 -22.39
C LEU A 45 5.30 3.07 -23.48
N ARG A 46 4.91 3.02 -24.77
CA ARG A 46 5.80 3.20 -25.94
C ARG A 46 6.64 4.48 -25.89
N PHE A 47 6.15 5.51 -25.19
CA PHE A 47 6.90 6.74 -24.96
C PHE A 47 8.28 6.47 -24.36
N LEU A 48 8.41 5.54 -23.41
CA LEU A 48 9.68 5.21 -22.76
C LEU A 48 10.66 4.51 -23.71
N ASN A 49 10.19 3.87 -24.78
CA ASN A 49 11.07 3.27 -25.80
C ASN A 49 11.90 4.31 -26.54
N LYS A 50 11.53 5.60 -26.48
CA LYS A 50 12.32 6.68 -27.06
C LYS A 50 13.69 6.85 -26.39
N ALA A 51 13.85 6.38 -25.15
CA ALA A 51 15.14 6.34 -24.47
C ALA A 51 16.14 5.37 -25.12
N ALA A 52 15.65 4.35 -25.83
CA ALA A 52 16.47 3.34 -26.48
C ALA A 52 16.68 3.58 -27.99
N ILE A 53 16.42 4.78 -28.50
CA ILE A 53 16.70 5.09 -29.91
C ILE A 53 18.22 5.15 -30.12
N ARG A 54 18.75 4.32 -31.04
CA ARG A 54 20.18 4.32 -31.37
C ARG A 54 20.65 5.71 -31.80
N ARG A 55 21.64 6.25 -31.10
CA ARG A 55 22.38 7.46 -31.46
C ARG A 55 23.89 7.17 -31.34
N VAL A 56 24.70 8.03 -31.97
CA VAL A 56 26.17 7.99 -31.89
C VAL A 56 26.69 8.49 -30.52
N SER A 57 25.81 8.77 -29.55
CA SER A 57 26.18 9.26 -28.23
C SER A 57 26.18 8.14 -27.21
N SER A 58 27.29 7.98 -26.49
CA SER A 58 27.45 7.00 -25.41
C SER A 58 27.05 7.56 -24.03
N ASP A 59 26.39 8.73 -23.98
CA ASP A 59 25.98 9.35 -22.71
C ASP A 59 24.79 8.59 -22.11
N PRO A 60 24.91 8.01 -20.89
CA PRO A 60 23.84 7.26 -20.24
C PRO A 60 22.56 8.07 -20.00
N TRP A 61 22.63 9.41 -19.99
CA TRP A 61 21.47 10.29 -19.87
C TRP A 61 20.75 10.52 -21.21
N ARG A 62 21.34 10.07 -22.32
CA ARG A 62 20.84 10.27 -23.69
C ARG A 62 20.50 8.97 -24.41
N ILE A 63 21.09 7.85 -24.01
CA ILE A 63 20.81 6.51 -24.55
C ILE A 63 20.69 5.49 -23.42
N CYS A 64 19.68 4.63 -23.49
CA CYS A 64 19.49 3.50 -22.58
C CYS A 64 19.26 2.23 -23.39
N THR A 65 19.52 1.07 -22.77
CA THR A 65 19.21 -0.24 -23.36
C THR A 65 17.71 -0.51 -23.32
N VAL A 66 17.20 -1.36 -24.23
CA VAL A 66 15.80 -1.80 -24.20
C VAL A 66 15.49 -2.50 -22.87
N THR A 67 16.44 -3.28 -22.36
CA THR A 67 16.28 -3.93 -21.05
C THR A 67 16.03 -2.90 -19.92
N GLU A 68 16.84 -1.85 -19.79
CA GLU A 68 16.64 -0.80 -18.77
C GLU A 68 15.30 -0.05 -18.93
N VAL A 69 14.85 0.11 -20.18
CA VAL A 69 13.55 0.71 -20.49
C VAL A 69 12.41 -0.17 -19.98
N GLU A 70 12.46 -1.47 -20.26
CA GLU A 70 11.42 -2.42 -19.82
C GLU A 70 11.41 -2.60 -18.30
N GLU A 71 12.57 -2.63 -17.65
CA GLU A 71 12.67 -2.59 -16.18
C GLU A 71 11.99 -1.33 -15.61
N THR A 72 12.24 -0.17 -16.23
CA THR A 72 11.61 1.09 -15.84
C THR A 72 10.10 1.08 -16.07
N LYS A 73 9.61 0.48 -17.16
CA LYS A 73 8.17 0.30 -17.41
C LYS A 73 7.51 -0.55 -16.33
N GLN A 74 8.15 -1.64 -15.89
CA GLN A 74 7.63 -2.48 -14.82
C GLN A 74 7.47 -1.68 -13.52
N MET A 75 8.47 -0.87 -13.15
CA MET A 75 8.37 0.02 -11.99
C MET A 75 7.24 1.04 -12.14
N VAL A 76 7.10 1.70 -13.31
CA VAL A 76 6.02 2.67 -13.57
C VAL A 76 4.63 2.03 -13.47
N ARG A 77 4.47 0.78 -13.90
CA ARG A 77 3.18 0.05 -13.80
C ARG A 77 2.72 -0.17 -12.36
N MET A 78 3.63 -0.19 -11.38
CA MET A 78 3.27 -0.34 -9.97
C MET A 78 2.80 0.97 -9.33
N ILE A 79 3.07 2.14 -9.94
CA ILE A 79 2.74 3.45 -9.37
C ILE A 79 1.24 3.62 -9.05
N PRO A 80 0.30 3.22 -9.93
CA PRO A 80 -1.13 3.31 -9.60
C PRO A 80 -1.51 2.52 -8.33
N ILE A 81 -0.93 1.33 -8.13
CA ILE A 81 -1.14 0.53 -6.92
C ILE A 81 -0.50 1.21 -5.70
N MET A 82 0.68 1.82 -5.88
CA MET A 82 1.34 2.63 -4.86
C MET A 82 0.47 3.83 -4.41
N VAL A 83 -0.22 4.50 -5.33
CA VAL A 83 -1.13 5.59 -4.96
C VAL A 83 -2.30 5.07 -4.12
N CYS A 84 -2.85 3.90 -4.45
CA CYS A 84 -3.91 3.26 -3.66
C CYS A 84 -3.50 2.80 -2.26
N SER A 85 -2.20 2.71 -1.96
CA SER A 85 -1.72 2.35 -0.62
C SER A 85 -1.60 3.56 0.30
N PHE A 86 -1.65 4.80 -0.20
CA PHE A 86 -1.48 6.02 0.61
C PHE A 86 -2.56 6.20 1.69
N ILE A 87 -3.84 5.95 1.35
CA ILE A 87 -4.94 6.06 2.32
C ILE A 87 -4.80 4.99 3.42
N PRO A 88 -4.60 3.69 3.11
CA PRO A 88 -4.29 2.70 4.13
C PRO A 88 -3.05 3.03 4.97
N SER A 89 -1.98 3.56 4.35
CA SER A 89 -0.81 4.01 5.09
C SER A 89 -1.12 5.16 6.05
N ALA A 90 -2.02 6.08 5.69
CA ALA A 90 -2.51 7.10 6.61
C ALA A 90 -3.35 6.53 7.77
N MET A 91 -3.98 5.37 7.58
CA MET A 91 -4.76 4.69 8.62
C MET A 91 -3.85 4.07 9.69
N VAL A 92 -2.69 3.53 9.29
CA VAL A 92 -1.68 3.02 10.23
C VAL A 92 -1.27 4.08 11.25
N ALA A 93 -1.14 5.34 10.82
CA ALA A 93 -0.79 6.45 11.70
C ALA A 93 -1.81 6.67 12.84
N GLN A 94 -3.09 6.35 12.63
CA GLN A 94 -4.14 6.53 13.65
C GLN A 94 -3.93 5.59 14.85
N THR A 95 -3.48 4.36 14.57
CA THR A 95 -3.19 3.34 15.58
C THR A 95 -2.10 3.79 16.55
N HIS A 96 -1.10 4.51 16.06
CA HIS A 96 0.00 5.04 16.87
C HIS A 96 -0.30 6.38 17.54
N THR A 97 -1.40 7.04 17.19
CA THR A 97 -1.69 8.41 17.64
C THR A 97 -3.05 8.49 18.32
N LEU A 98 -4.13 8.68 17.56
CA LEU A 98 -5.46 8.92 18.11
C LEU A 98 -5.99 7.73 18.91
N PHE A 99 -5.68 6.50 18.53
CA PHE A 99 -6.07 5.32 19.31
C PHE A 99 -5.42 5.32 20.69
N ILE A 100 -4.13 5.69 20.77
CA ILE A 100 -3.42 5.84 22.04
C ILE A 100 -4.00 7.03 22.82
N LYS A 101 -4.29 8.14 22.14
CA LYS A 101 -4.88 9.34 22.76
C LYS A 101 -6.27 9.05 23.36
N GLN A 102 -7.10 8.21 22.74
CA GLN A 102 -8.36 7.74 23.34
C GLN A 102 -8.08 7.00 24.66
N GLY A 103 -7.08 6.12 24.68
CA GLY A 103 -6.72 5.34 25.85
C GLY A 103 -6.27 6.17 27.07
N THR A 104 -5.81 7.41 26.88
CA THR A 104 -5.47 8.30 28.00
C THR A 104 -6.70 8.86 28.71
N THR A 105 -7.88 8.80 28.10
CA THR A 105 -9.16 9.27 28.68
C THR A 105 -9.92 8.18 29.47
N LEU A 106 -9.43 6.94 29.44
CA LEU A 106 -10.13 5.77 29.95
C LEU A 106 -9.54 5.31 31.29
N ASN A 107 -10.29 4.49 32.03
CA ASN A 107 -9.79 3.81 33.21
C ASN A 107 -8.75 2.76 32.84
N ARG A 108 -7.53 2.99 33.29
CA ARG A 108 -6.35 2.16 32.96
C ARG A 108 -6.02 1.14 34.04
N SER A 109 -6.79 1.08 35.11
CA SER A 109 -6.46 0.26 36.28
C SER A 109 -6.83 -1.22 36.04
N ILE A 110 -5.89 -2.13 36.31
CA ILE A 110 -6.13 -3.56 36.46
C ILE A 110 -5.91 -3.89 37.93
N GLY A 111 -6.98 -4.21 38.64
CA GLY A 111 -6.95 -4.36 40.10
C GLY A 111 -6.57 -3.04 40.79
N SER A 112 -5.94 -3.15 41.97
CA SER A 112 -5.61 -2.01 42.84
C SER A 112 -4.26 -1.35 42.57
N HIS A 113 -3.31 -2.05 41.94
CA HIS A 113 -1.90 -1.63 41.91
C HIS A 113 -1.33 -1.35 40.52
N PHE A 114 -1.99 -1.78 39.45
CA PHE A 114 -1.42 -1.69 38.11
C PHE A 114 -2.23 -0.76 37.22
N LYS A 115 -1.56 0.19 36.56
CA LYS A 115 -2.14 1.06 35.53
C LYS A 115 -1.51 0.75 34.18
N VAL A 116 -2.31 0.30 33.23
CA VAL A 116 -1.90 -0.03 31.87
C VAL A 116 -1.47 1.24 31.13
N PRO A 117 -0.26 1.31 30.58
CA PRO A 117 0.12 2.39 29.68
C PRO A 117 -0.71 2.33 28.39
N PRO A 118 -1.36 3.40 27.92
CA PRO A 118 -2.21 3.33 26.71
C PRO A 118 -1.48 2.81 25.47
N ALA A 119 -0.20 3.15 25.33
CA ALA A 119 0.62 2.67 24.23
C ALA A 119 0.86 1.15 24.25
N SER A 120 0.76 0.49 25.42
CA SER A 120 0.95 -0.97 25.49
C SER A 120 -0.19 -1.74 24.83
N LEU A 121 -1.32 -1.11 24.52
CA LEU A 121 -2.37 -1.72 23.70
C LEU A 121 -1.89 -2.12 22.30
N TYR A 122 -0.84 -1.47 21.79
CA TYR A 122 -0.22 -1.84 20.53
C TYR A 122 0.33 -3.28 20.54
N ALA A 123 0.65 -3.85 21.71
CA ALA A 123 1.03 -5.27 21.81
C ALA A 123 -0.07 -6.19 21.25
N PHE A 124 -1.35 -5.83 21.38
CA PHE A 124 -2.45 -6.62 20.81
C PHE A 124 -2.49 -6.57 19.28
N VAL A 125 -2.05 -5.46 18.65
CA VAL A 125 -1.84 -5.40 17.19
C VAL A 125 -0.79 -6.42 16.80
N THR A 126 0.38 -6.38 17.45
CA THR A 126 1.48 -7.30 17.15
C THR A 126 1.08 -8.77 17.34
N ILE A 127 0.45 -9.11 18.48
CA ILE A 127 0.00 -10.48 18.76
C ILE A 127 -1.03 -10.93 17.72
N SER A 128 -2.03 -10.10 17.43
CA SER A 128 -3.07 -10.44 16.45
C SER A 128 -2.51 -10.58 15.04
N MET A 129 -1.57 -9.72 14.64
CA MET A 129 -0.87 -9.80 13.37
C MET A 129 -0.09 -11.12 13.26
N LEU A 130 0.70 -11.48 14.28
CA LEU A 130 1.45 -12.74 14.30
C LEU A 130 0.54 -13.97 14.23
N LEU A 131 -0.54 -14.00 15.02
CA LEU A 131 -1.52 -15.08 14.97
C LEU A 131 -2.18 -15.18 13.59
N THR A 132 -2.52 -14.03 12.98
CA THR A 132 -3.10 -13.99 11.64
C THR A 132 -2.15 -14.53 10.59
N ILE A 133 -0.86 -14.19 10.65
CA ILE A 133 0.18 -14.74 9.76
C ILE A 133 0.28 -16.27 9.93
N LEU A 134 0.36 -16.76 11.16
CA LEU A 134 0.44 -18.19 11.43
C LEU A 134 -0.77 -18.95 10.88
N ILE A 135 -1.98 -18.40 11.08
CA ILE A 135 -3.22 -18.96 10.54
C ILE A 135 -3.21 -18.91 9.00
N TYR A 136 -2.75 -17.79 8.42
CA TYR A 136 -2.66 -17.62 6.98
C TYR A 136 -1.75 -18.67 6.34
N ASP A 137 -0.51 -18.82 6.83
CA ASP A 137 0.49 -19.72 6.24
C ASP A 137 0.16 -21.20 6.48
N ARG A 138 -0.36 -21.56 7.67
CA ARG A 138 -0.58 -22.96 8.04
C ARG A 138 -1.91 -23.51 7.53
N ILE A 139 -2.95 -22.68 7.51
CA ILE A 139 -4.33 -23.12 7.25
C ILE A 139 -4.81 -22.54 5.93
N PHE A 140 -4.89 -21.21 5.83
CA PHE A 140 -5.50 -20.55 4.68
C PHE A 140 -4.77 -20.88 3.37
N LEU A 141 -3.44 -20.79 3.36
CA LEU A 141 -2.61 -21.06 2.18
C LEU A 141 -2.83 -22.50 1.68
N LYS A 142 -2.82 -23.49 2.57
CA LYS A 142 -3.03 -24.90 2.20
C LYS A 142 -4.42 -25.15 1.62
N ILE A 143 -5.45 -24.51 2.18
CA ILE A 143 -6.82 -24.64 1.68
C ILE A 143 -6.93 -23.95 0.32
N MET A 144 -6.42 -22.73 0.20
CA MET A 144 -6.49 -21.96 -1.04
C MET A 144 -5.70 -22.56 -2.17
N GLN A 145 -4.52 -23.10 -1.93
CA GLN A 145 -3.77 -23.86 -2.96
C GLN A 145 -4.61 -25.01 -3.54
N ARG A 146 -5.41 -25.71 -2.73
CA ARG A 146 -6.28 -26.79 -3.20
C ARG A 146 -7.46 -26.27 -4.02
N VAL A 147 -8.04 -25.14 -3.62
CA VAL A 147 -9.24 -24.58 -4.27
C VAL A 147 -8.89 -23.82 -5.55
N THR A 148 -7.91 -22.93 -5.48
CA THR A 148 -7.57 -22.02 -6.59
C THR A 148 -6.57 -22.62 -7.57
N LYS A 149 -5.91 -23.74 -7.20
CA LYS A 149 -4.79 -24.34 -7.93
C LYS A 149 -3.61 -23.38 -8.15
N ASN A 150 -3.57 -22.27 -7.41
CA ASN A 150 -2.47 -21.32 -7.41
C ASN A 150 -1.46 -21.70 -6.31
N PRO A 151 -0.16 -21.83 -6.61
CA PRO A 151 0.85 -22.12 -5.58
C PRO A 151 0.93 -21.06 -4.46
N ARG A 152 0.50 -19.83 -4.71
CA ARG A 152 0.38 -18.75 -3.70
C ARG A 152 -0.96 -18.73 -2.98
N GLY A 153 -1.90 -19.62 -3.33
CA GLY A 153 -3.25 -19.67 -2.78
C GLY A 153 -4.16 -18.57 -3.33
N ILE A 154 -3.88 -17.31 -3.02
CA ILE A 154 -4.55 -16.13 -3.59
C ILE A 154 -3.52 -15.18 -4.20
N THR A 155 -3.96 -14.29 -5.09
CA THR A 155 -3.07 -13.27 -5.65
C THR A 155 -2.71 -12.21 -4.60
N MET A 156 -1.55 -11.55 -4.76
CA MET A 156 -1.12 -10.47 -3.87
C MET A 156 -2.15 -9.32 -3.84
N LEU A 157 -2.76 -8.98 -4.97
CA LEU A 157 -3.77 -7.92 -5.06
C LEU A 157 -5.07 -8.32 -4.35
N GLN A 158 -5.49 -9.59 -4.44
CA GLN A 158 -6.62 -10.08 -3.64
C GLN A 158 -6.32 -10.03 -2.14
N ARG A 159 -5.12 -10.42 -1.72
CA ARG A 159 -4.68 -10.35 -0.32
C ARG A 159 -4.69 -8.91 0.19
N MET A 160 -4.20 -7.96 -0.61
CA MET A 160 -4.31 -6.52 -0.32
C MET A 160 -5.77 -6.07 -0.21
N GLY A 161 -6.63 -6.49 -1.14
CA GLY A 161 -8.06 -6.17 -1.12
C GLY A 161 -8.76 -6.61 0.17
N ILE A 162 -8.49 -7.83 0.65
CA ILE A 162 -9.00 -8.32 1.95
C ILE A 162 -8.57 -7.39 3.08
N GLY A 163 -7.28 -7.03 3.13
CA GLY A 163 -6.77 -6.13 4.16
C GLY A 163 -7.37 -4.73 4.10
N MET A 164 -7.65 -4.19 2.91
CA MET A 164 -8.36 -2.91 2.75
C MET A 164 -9.80 -2.97 3.28
N ILE A 165 -10.52 -4.07 3.05
CA ILE A 165 -11.85 -4.30 3.66
C ILE A 165 -11.72 -4.33 5.20
N CYS A 166 -10.72 -5.03 5.72
CA CYS A 166 -10.46 -5.07 7.16
C CYS A 166 -10.16 -3.66 7.72
N HIS A 167 -9.42 -2.80 7.02
CA HIS A 167 -9.22 -1.40 7.43
C HIS A 167 -10.53 -0.59 7.47
N VAL A 168 -11.45 -0.80 6.53
CA VAL A 168 -12.80 -0.19 6.60
C VAL A 168 -13.53 -0.65 7.87
N LEU A 169 -13.46 -1.94 8.19
CA LEU A 169 -14.05 -2.49 9.41
C LEU A 169 -13.39 -1.90 10.68
N VAL A 170 -12.06 -1.77 10.70
CA VAL A 170 -11.32 -1.13 11.80
C VAL A 170 -11.85 0.26 12.08
N MET A 171 -11.95 1.12 11.05
CA MET A 171 -12.41 2.50 11.24
C MET A 171 -13.90 2.58 11.61
N THR A 172 -14.71 1.65 11.11
CA THR A 172 -16.13 1.54 11.49
C THR A 172 -16.27 1.16 12.96
N VAL A 173 -15.53 0.15 13.42
CA VAL A 173 -15.51 -0.27 14.83
C VAL A 173 -14.97 0.84 15.72
N ALA A 174 -13.88 1.51 15.32
CA ALA A 174 -13.32 2.64 16.07
C ALA A 174 -14.34 3.79 16.21
N SER A 175 -15.09 4.10 15.15
CA SER A 175 -16.17 5.10 15.18
C SER A 175 -17.29 4.72 16.16
N GLN A 176 -17.70 3.45 16.17
CA GLN A 176 -18.74 2.95 17.08
C GLN A 176 -18.27 2.93 18.55
N VAL A 177 -17.05 2.44 18.80
CA VAL A 177 -16.43 2.45 20.14
C VAL A 177 -16.32 3.88 20.66
N GLU A 178 -15.89 4.81 19.80
CA GLU A 178 -15.79 6.22 20.17
C GLU A 178 -17.15 6.87 20.42
N LYS A 179 -18.16 6.54 19.62
CA LYS A 179 -19.54 6.97 19.86
C LYS A 179 -20.04 6.50 21.24
N HIS A 180 -19.73 5.26 21.61
CA HIS A 180 -20.07 4.72 22.93
C HIS A 180 -19.31 5.44 24.06
N ARG A 181 -18.00 5.68 23.88
CA ARG A 181 -17.18 6.42 24.85
C ARG A 181 -17.71 7.84 25.09
N LEU A 182 -18.04 8.56 24.01
CA LEU A 182 -18.57 9.93 24.08
C LEU A 182 -19.96 9.98 24.74
N HIS A 183 -20.80 8.98 24.53
CA HIS A 183 -22.09 8.87 25.23
C HIS A 183 -21.92 8.77 26.75
N ILE A 184 -20.93 8.01 27.21
CA ILE A 184 -20.58 7.93 28.64
C ILE A 184 -20.00 9.26 29.11
N ALA A 185 -19.13 9.88 28.33
CA ALA A 185 -18.55 11.19 28.65
C ALA A 185 -19.61 12.28 28.87
N ALA A 186 -20.67 12.28 28.06
CA ALA A 186 -21.80 13.20 28.21
C ALA A 186 -22.56 12.98 29.53
N LYS A 187 -22.76 11.72 29.95
CA LYS A 187 -23.45 11.38 31.21
C LYS A 187 -22.67 11.75 32.46
N TYR A 188 -21.34 11.67 32.42
CA TYR A 188 -20.46 11.96 33.56
C TYR A 188 -20.12 13.45 33.72
N GLY A 189 -20.80 14.35 32.99
CA GLY A 189 -20.64 15.80 33.13
C GLY A 189 -19.26 16.28 32.65
N SER A 190 -18.88 15.91 31.42
CA SER A 190 -17.63 16.37 30.83
C SER A 190 -17.65 17.89 30.61
N SER A 191 -16.84 18.63 31.36
CA SER A 191 -16.56 20.05 31.09
C SER A 191 -15.63 20.18 29.89
N ALA A 192 -15.84 21.20 29.05
CA ALA A 192 -14.97 21.49 27.92
C ALA A 192 -13.51 21.76 28.34
N HIS A 193 -13.30 22.26 29.55
CA HIS A 193 -12.00 22.73 30.05
C HIS A 193 -11.16 21.67 30.78
N GLU A 194 -11.76 20.57 31.24
CA GLU A 194 -11.05 19.50 31.97
C GLU A 194 -11.28 18.14 31.33
N GLN A 195 -10.18 17.50 30.88
CA GLN A 195 -10.22 16.13 30.38
C GLN A 195 -10.22 15.15 31.58
N LYS A 196 -11.41 14.78 32.04
CA LYS A 196 -11.59 13.81 33.12
C LYS A 196 -11.44 12.36 32.63
N GLU A 197 -10.86 11.52 33.48
CA GLU A 197 -10.81 10.07 33.28
C GLU A 197 -12.23 9.51 33.34
N LEU A 198 -12.64 8.81 32.28
CA LEU A 198 -13.94 8.16 32.21
C LEU A 198 -13.89 6.83 32.96
N PRO A 199 -14.97 6.43 33.66
CA PRO A 199 -15.07 5.13 34.31
C PRO A 199 -15.39 4.02 33.31
N LEU A 200 -14.70 4.03 32.17
CA LEU A 200 -14.78 3.03 31.11
C LEU A 200 -13.41 2.38 31.00
N THR A 201 -13.36 1.05 31.02
CA THR A 201 -12.09 0.33 30.92
C THR A 201 -11.37 0.63 29.61
N ILE A 202 -10.05 0.77 29.66
CA ILE A 202 -9.19 0.92 28.48
C ILE A 202 -9.36 -0.24 27.47
N PHE A 203 -9.78 -1.42 27.92
CA PHE A 203 -9.96 -2.59 27.08
C PHE A 203 -11.13 -2.48 26.09
N ILE A 204 -12.00 -1.46 26.21
CA ILE A 204 -13.02 -1.17 25.19
C ILE A 204 -12.39 -0.87 23.81
N LEU A 205 -11.12 -0.45 23.78
CA LEU A 205 -10.35 -0.21 22.55
C LEU A 205 -9.77 -1.50 21.93
N LEU A 206 -9.82 -2.64 22.61
CA LEU A 206 -9.24 -3.88 22.06
C LEU A 206 -9.77 -4.29 20.68
N PRO A 207 -11.07 -4.17 20.36
CA PRO A 207 -11.59 -4.58 19.07
C PRO A 207 -10.90 -3.89 17.89
N GLN A 208 -10.69 -2.57 17.97
CA GLN A 208 -10.01 -1.80 16.92
C GLN A 208 -8.52 -2.14 16.84
N PHE A 209 -7.81 -2.36 17.95
CA PHE A 209 -6.39 -2.76 17.93
C PHE A 209 -6.19 -4.18 17.36
N ILE A 210 -7.03 -5.14 17.76
CA ILE A 210 -6.97 -6.53 17.25
C ILE A 210 -7.29 -6.54 15.76
N LEU A 211 -8.37 -5.88 15.33
CA LEU A 211 -8.73 -5.82 13.91
C LEU A 211 -7.65 -5.13 13.07
N THR A 212 -6.95 -4.12 13.59
CA THR A 212 -5.79 -3.53 12.91
C THR A 212 -4.70 -4.57 12.67
N GLY A 213 -4.37 -5.40 13.68
CA GLY A 213 -3.37 -6.46 13.52
C GLY A 213 -3.74 -7.47 12.43
N VAL A 214 -5.02 -7.88 12.38
CA VAL A 214 -5.54 -8.73 11.30
C VAL A 214 -5.41 -8.01 9.94
N ALA A 215 -5.86 -6.76 9.85
CA ALA A 215 -5.85 -6.01 8.61
C ALA A 215 -4.43 -5.81 8.05
N ASP A 216 -3.47 -5.47 8.91
CA ASP A 216 -2.08 -5.23 8.52
C ASP A 216 -1.37 -6.53 8.10
N ALA A 217 -1.72 -7.67 8.70
CA ALA A 217 -1.22 -8.97 8.25
C ALA A 217 -1.63 -9.32 6.80
N PHE A 218 -2.80 -8.83 6.37
CA PHE A 218 -3.24 -8.98 4.98
C PHE A 218 -2.70 -7.86 4.08
N LEU A 219 -2.79 -6.60 4.50
CA LEU A 219 -2.50 -5.46 3.64
C LEU A 219 -1.02 -5.08 3.62
N LEU A 220 -0.41 -4.89 4.78
CA LEU A 220 0.94 -4.35 4.88
C LEU A 220 1.97 -5.35 4.36
N ILE A 221 1.80 -6.62 4.74
CA ILE A 221 2.65 -7.72 4.26
C ILE A 221 2.49 -7.90 2.75
N ALA A 222 1.24 -7.95 2.24
CA ALA A 222 1.00 -8.12 0.81
C ALA A 222 1.51 -6.93 -0.01
N ASN A 223 1.40 -5.70 0.49
CA ASN A 223 2.00 -4.53 -0.14
C ASN A 223 3.51 -4.67 -0.29
N ASN A 224 4.21 -5.01 0.80
CA ASN A 224 5.67 -5.18 0.77
C ASN A 224 6.08 -6.32 -0.17
N GLU A 225 5.37 -7.46 -0.10
CA GLU A 225 5.58 -8.62 -0.97
C GLU A 225 5.34 -8.26 -2.45
N PHE A 226 4.27 -7.52 -2.74
CA PHE A 226 3.91 -7.08 -4.09
C PHE A 226 4.99 -6.19 -4.70
N PHE A 227 5.40 -5.10 -4.04
CA PHE A 227 6.39 -4.19 -4.61
C PHE A 227 7.77 -4.85 -4.76
N TYR A 228 8.13 -5.76 -3.86
CA TYR A 228 9.37 -6.52 -3.98
C TYR A 228 9.29 -7.54 -5.12
N ASP A 229 8.25 -8.36 -5.20
CA ASP A 229 8.10 -9.42 -6.21
C ASP A 229 7.97 -8.86 -7.62
N GLN A 230 7.18 -7.79 -7.78
CA GLN A 230 6.89 -7.16 -9.07
C GLN A 230 8.02 -6.27 -9.59
N ALA A 231 8.96 -5.87 -8.72
CA ALA A 231 10.14 -5.16 -9.18
C ALA A 231 11.06 -6.06 -10.04
N PRO A 232 11.73 -5.49 -11.05
CA PRO A 232 12.84 -6.14 -11.76
C PRO A 232 13.93 -6.61 -10.81
N GLU A 233 14.71 -7.62 -11.20
CA GLU A 233 15.78 -8.18 -10.35
C GLU A 233 16.81 -7.12 -9.94
N ASN A 234 17.18 -6.24 -10.87
CA ASN A 234 18.14 -5.16 -10.62
C ASN A 234 17.55 -3.99 -9.82
N MET A 235 16.25 -4.01 -9.52
CA MET A 235 15.50 -2.90 -8.92
C MET A 235 14.70 -3.30 -7.68
N LYS A 236 14.97 -4.48 -7.09
CA LYS A 236 14.28 -4.98 -5.88
C LYS A 236 14.31 -3.99 -4.71
N SER A 237 15.45 -3.33 -4.48
CA SER A 237 15.58 -2.29 -3.43
C SER A 237 14.67 -1.09 -3.68
N LEU A 238 14.46 -0.70 -4.95
CA LEU A 238 13.52 0.35 -5.32
C LEU A 238 12.07 -0.09 -5.12
N GLY A 239 11.76 -1.37 -5.35
CA GLY A 239 10.50 -2.00 -4.98
C GLY A 239 10.20 -1.86 -3.48
N SER A 240 11.12 -2.28 -2.61
CA SER A 240 10.97 -2.07 -1.15
C SER A 240 10.84 -0.59 -0.79
N SER A 241 11.50 0.30 -1.54
CA SER A 241 11.39 1.74 -1.33
C SER A 241 10.00 2.30 -1.67
N TYR A 242 9.27 1.72 -2.62
CA TYR A 242 7.88 2.12 -2.91
C TYR A 242 6.96 1.84 -1.72
N PHE A 243 7.16 0.71 -1.06
CA PHE A 243 6.44 0.36 0.16
C PHE A 243 6.70 1.37 1.29
N THR A 244 7.97 1.64 1.61
CA THR A 244 8.32 2.59 2.69
C THR A 244 7.93 4.03 2.34
N THR A 245 8.04 4.43 1.07
CA THR A 245 7.57 5.73 0.58
C THR A 245 6.06 5.88 0.76
N SER A 246 5.29 4.82 0.49
CA SER A 246 3.84 4.83 0.72
C SER A 246 3.50 5.06 2.19
N LEU A 247 4.23 4.42 3.11
CA LEU A 247 4.10 4.66 4.56
C LEU A 247 4.44 6.10 4.95
N GLY A 248 5.52 6.65 4.40
CA GLY A 248 5.92 8.05 4.63
C GLY A 248 4.87 9.04 4.14
N ILE A 249 4.41 8.90 2.90
CA ILE A 249 3.35 9.73 2.31
C ILE A 249 2.05 9.59 3.10
N GLY A 250 1.70 8.38 3.52
CA GLY A 250 0.54 8.13 4.38
C GLY A 250 0.58 8.91 5.69
N ASN A 251 1.74 9.01 6.34
CA ASN A 251 1.89 9.82 7.56
C ASN A 251 1.67 11.32 7.29
N PHE A 252 2.25 11.87 6.22
CA PHE A 252 1.99 13.26 5.83
C PHE A 252 0.51 13.49 5.49
N LEU A 253 -0.11 12.54 4.78
CA LEU A 253 -1.52 12.60 4.43
C LEU A 253 -2.41 12.52 5.68
N SER A 254 -2.07 11.69 6.66
CA SER A 254 -2.74 11.64 7.95
C SER A 254 -2.71 12.99 8.66
N THR A 255 -1.54 13.62 8.76
CA THR A 255 -1.41 14.97 9.33
C THR A 255 -2.23 15.99 8.55
N PHE A 256 -2.17 15.96 7.21
CA PHE A 256 -2.94 16.87 6.36
C PHE A 256 -4.45 16.72 6.58
N ILE A 257 -4.98 15.49 6.57
CA ILE A 257 -6.39 15.20 6.81
C ILE A 257 -6.80 15.68 8.21
N LEU A 258 -6.03 15.34 9.24
CA LEU A 258 -6.29 15.75 10.62
C LEU A 258 -6.34 17.29 10.75
N SER A 259 -5.34 17.99 10.22
CA SER A 259 -5.25 19.45 10.26
C SER A 259 -6.42 20.11 9.54
N LYS A 260 -6.77 19.64 8.33
CA LYS A 260 -7.88 20.21 7.56
C LYS A 260 -9.24 19.96 8.18
N VAL A 261 -9.47 18.76 8.70
CA VAL A 261 -10.72 18.46 9.41
C VAL A 261 -10.82 19.30 10.69
N SER A 262 -9.73 19.42 11.45
CA SER A 262 -9.72 20.27 12.66
C SER A 262 -9.98 21.74 12.34
N GLU A 263 -9.35 22.30 11.29
CA GLU A 263 -9.55 23.67 10.83
C GLU A 263 -11.02 23.94 10.45
N ILE A 264 -11.59 23.08 9.60
CA ILE A 264 -12.95 23.25 9.07
C ILE A 264 -14.00 23.10 10.19
N THR A 265 -13.88 22.05 10.99
CA THR A 265 -14.89 21.73 12.02
C THR A 265 -14.85 22.72 13.19
N LYS A 266 -13.68 23.26 13.53
CA LYS A 266 -13.55 24.31 14.55
C LYS A 266 -14.22 25.62 14.13
N ARG A 267 -14.13 26.01 12.85
CA ARG A 267 -14.81 27.20 12.31
C ARG A 267 -16.34 27.11 12.39
N GLN A 268 -16.88 25.89 12.28
CA GLN A 268 -18.31 25.62 12.34
C GLN A 268 -18.85 25.48 13.77
N GLY A 269 -18.02 25.70 14.80
CA GLY A 269 -18.39 25.55 16.21
C GLY A 269 -18.45 24.11 16.72
N ASN A 270 -18.45 23.11 15.83
CA ASN A 270 -18.53 21.68 16.15
C ASN A 270 -17.19 20.99 15.91
N GLY A 271 -16.14 21.33 16.68
CA GLY A 271 -14.80 20.78 16.49
C GLY A 271 -14.75 19.25 16.65
N TRP A 272 -14.40 18.52 15.59
CA TRP A 272 -14.32 17.05 15.64
C TRP A 272 -13.06 16.57 16.36
N ILE A 273 -11.99 17.35 16.30
CA ILE A 273 -10.69 17.03 16.91
C ILE A 273 -10.31 18.20 17.81
N LEU A 274 -10.40 18.00 19.13
CA LEU A 274 -10.04 18.97 20.15
C LEU A 274 -8.92 18.43 21.04
N ASN A 275 -8.35 19.31 21.86
CA ASN A 275 -7.39 18.89 22.88
C ASN A 275 -8.05 17.96 23.89
N ASN A 276 -9.20 18.38 24.42
CA ASN A 276 -10.07 17.55 25.26
C ASN A 276 -10.89 16.59 24.39
N LEU A 277 -10.53 15.32 24.38
CA LEU A 277 -11.23 14.30 23.62
C LEU A 277 -12.66 14.03 24.11
N ASN A 278 -12.98 14.32 25.37
CA ASN A 278 -14.34 14.12 25.90
C ASN A 278 -15.32 15.15 25.33
N ALA A 279 -14.81 16.30 24.87
CA ALA A 279 -15.59 17.36 24.23
C ALA A 279 -15.54 17.30 22.69
N SER A 280 -14.77 16.36 22.11
CA SER A 280 -14.60 16.26 20.65
C SER A 280 -15.58 15.27 20.02
N HIS A 281 -15.81 15.41 18.71
CA HIS A 281 -16.57 14.43 17.93
C HIS A 281 -15.64 13.50 17.11
N LEU A 282 -14.72 12.81 17.81
CA LEU A 282 -13.73 11.94 17.17
C LEU A 282 -14.37 10.74 16.45
N ASN A 283 -15.58 10.33 16.85
CA ASN A 283 -16.37 9.32 16.16
C ASN A 283 -16.68 9.73 14.70
N TYR A 284 -16.94 11.01 14.43
CA TYR A 284 -17.16 11.51 13.06
C TYR A 284 -15.88 11.51 12.24
N PHE A 285 -14.74 11.81 12.86
CA PHE A 285 -13.45 11.68 12.19
C PHE A 285 -13.17 10.24 11.77
N TYR A 286 -13.39 9.26 12.66
CA TYR A 286 -13.25 7.85 12.29
C TYR A 286 -14.27 7.39 11.24
N ALA A 287 -15.51 7.91 11.28
CA ALA A 287 -16.49 7.62 10.25
C ALA A 287 -16.05 8.18 8.88
N LEU A 288 -15.49 9.39 8.84
CA LEU A 288 -14.89 9.96 7.63
C LEU A 288 -13.76 9.07 7.08
N LEU A 289 -12.86 8.61 7.96
CA LEU A 289 -11.78 7.71 7.57
C LEU A 289 -12.29 6.35 7.05
N ALA A 290 -13.39 5.84 7.59
CA ALA A 290 -14.05 4.64 7.07
C ALA A 290 -14.60 4.87 5.66
N VAL A 291 -15.24 6.02 5.39
CA VAL A 291 -15.72 6.39 4.05
C VAL A 291 -14.55 6.55 3.08
N MET A 292 -13.49 7.27 3.46
CA MET A 292 -12.29 7.44 2.63
C MET A 292 -11.64 6.10 2.29
N SER A 293 -11.53 5.20 3.28
CA SER A 293 -11.00 3.84 3.08
C SER A 293 -11.88 3.01 2.14
N SER A 294 -13.21 3.18 2.23
CA SER A 294 -14.17 2.49 1.35
C SER A 294 -14.03 2.97 -0.10
N VAL A 295 -13.95 4.28 -0.32
CA VAL A 295 -13.71 4.87 -1.65
C VAL A 295 -12.36 4.39 -2.21
N ASN A 296 -11.31 4.39 -1.39
CA ASN A 296 -9.99 3.89 -1.78
C ASN A 296 -10.03 2.42 -2.20
N PHE A 297 -10.79 1.58 -1.49
CA PHE A 297 -10.95 0.17 -1.85
C PHE A 297 -11.59 0.00 -3.24
N PHE A 298 -12.64 0.76 -3.57
CA PHE A 298 -13.24 0.69 -4.91
C PHE A 298 -12.30 1.19 -6.02
N LEU A 299 -11.53 2.25 -5.76
CA LEU A 299 -10.49 2.71 -6.68
C LEU A 299 -9.40 1.65 -6.88
N PHE A 300 -8.99 0.98 -5.80
CA PHE A 300 -8.05 -0.14 -5.85
C PHE A 300 -8.59 -1.31 -6.68
N LEU A 301 -9.87 -1.68 -6.54
CA LEU A 301 -10.50 -2.71 -7.37
C LEU A 301 -10.47 -2.34 -8.86
N LEU A 302 -10.76 -1.08 -9.20
CA LEU A 302 -10.71 -0.61 -10.57
C LEU A 302 -9.28 -0.68 -11.13
N ILE A 303 -8.28 -0.22 -10.38
CA ILE A 303 -6.88 -0.21 -10.82
C ILE A 303 -6.32 -1.63 -10.91
N SER A 304 -6.61 -2.49 -9.92
CA SER A 304 -6.14 -3.88 -9.89
C SER A 304 -6.68 -4.70 -11.06
N LYS A 305 -7.90 -4.42 -11.55
CA LYS A 305 -8.46 -5.06 -12.76
C LYS A 305 -7.62 -4.81 -14.01
N PHE A 306 -6.95 -3.66 -14.10
CA PHE A 306 -6.10 -3.30 -15.25
C PHE A 306 -4.62 -3.63 -15.01
N TYR A 307 -4.25 -4.10 -13.82
CA TYR A 307 -2.88 -4.46 -13.51
C TYR A 307 -2.55 -5.86 -14.04
N VAL A 308 -1.42 -6.00 -14.72
CA VAL A 308 -0.93 -7.29 -15.25
C VAL A 308 0.37 -7.65 -14.53
N TYR A 309 0.43 -8.87 -14.00
CA TYR A 309 1.58 -9.34 -13.22
C TYR A 309 2.83 -9.57 -14.09
N LYS A 310 4.01 -9.37 -13.51
CA LYS A 310 5.32 -9.64 -14.17
C LYS A 310 5.43 -11.07 -14.73
N ALA A 311 4.95 -12.08 -13.98
CA ALA A 311 5.00 -13.47 -14.40
C ALA A 311 4.11 -13.75 -15.64
N GLU A 312 2.87 -13.24 -15.64
CA GLU A 312 1.96 -13.38 -16.78
C GLU A 312 2.51 -12.72 -18.05
N VAL A 313 3.22 -11.60 -17.90
CA VAL A 313 3.92 -10.94 -19.01
C VAL A 313 5.03 -11.83 -19.56
N SER A 314 5.83 -12.45 -18.69
CA SER A 314 6.93 -13.35 -19.09
C SER A 314 6.40 -14.57 -19.85
N ASP A 315 5.37 -15.24 -19.30
CA ASP A 315 4.78 -16.44 -19.92
C ASP A 315 4.12 -16.11 -21.27
N SER A 316 3.38 -14.99 -21.35
CA SER A 316 2.75 -14.55 -22.59
C SER A 316 3.78 -14.25 -23.69
N ILE A 317 4.90 -13.61 -23.33
CA ILE A 317 6.01 -13.34 -24.26
C ILE A 317 6.64 -14.65 -24.74
N GLN A 318 6.84 -15.62 -23.84
CA GLN A 318 7.43 -16.91 -24.19
C GLN A 318 6.54 -17.71 -25.16
N VAL A 319 5.23 -17.79 -24.88
CA VAL A 319 4.26 -18.46 -25.76
C VAL A 319 4.21 -17.81 -27.15
N LEU A 320 4.11 -16.48 -27.22
CA LEU A 320 4.12 -15.74 -28.48
C LEU A 320 5.39 -15.98 -29.29
N THR A 321 6.55 -16.04 -28.62
CA THR A 321 7.85 -16.29 -29.25
C THR A 321 7.91 -17.69 -29.85
N ASP A 322 7.40 -18.69 -29.14
CA ASP A 322 7.37 -20.08 -29.61
C ASP A 322 6.40 -20.27 -30.79
N GLU A 323 5.25 -19.58 -30.78
CA GLU A 323 4.33 -19.56 -31.92
C GLU A 323 4.97 -18.92 -33.16
N LEU A 324 5.67 -17.79 -33.00
CA LEU A 324 6.36 -17.11 -34.09
C LEU A 324 7.50 -17.97 -34.67
N LYS A 325 8.25 -18.68 -33.83
CA LYS A 325 9.28 -19.64 -34.28
C LYS A 325 8.66 -20.79 -35.06
N LYS A 326 7.54 -21.37 -34.59
CA LYS A 326 6.81 -22.43 -35.30
C LYS A 326 6.26 -21.97 -36.65
N LYS A 327 5.81 -20.72 -36.77
CA LYS A 327 5.39 -20.15 -38.06
C LYS A 327 6.56 -19.97 -39.03
N LYS A 328 7.72 -19.54 -38.54
CA LYS A 328 8.94 -19.40 -39.37
C LYS A 328 9.54 -20.74 -39.82
N SER A 329 9.37 -21.83 -39.07
CA SER A 329 9.88 -23.15 -39.48
C SER A 329 8.97 -23.89 -40.46
N LYS A 330 7.75 -23.37 -40.69
CA LYS A 330 6.75 -23.95 -41.60
C LYS A 330 6.62 -23.19 -42.92
N ALA A 331 7.34 -22.08 -43.08
CA ALA A 331 7.42 -21.26 -44.29
C ALA A 331 8.76 -21.50 -44.98
#